data_AF-A0A1Z9SN75-F1
#
_entry.id   AF-A0A1Z9SN75-F1
#
_cell.length_a   1.000
_cell.length_b   1.000
_cell.length_c   1.000
_cell.angle_alpha   90.00
_cell.angle_beta   90.00
_cell.angle_gamma   90.00
#
_symmetry.space_group_name_H-M   'P 1'
#
loop_
_entity.id
_entity.type
_entity.pdbx_description
1 polymer ?
#
loop_
_entity_poly.entity_id
_entity_poly.type
_entity_poly.pdbx_seq_one_letter_code
_entity_poly.pdbx_strand_id
1 'polypeptide(L)'
;MSDLKIFHLGKRDKLRYLKLIEKINPKHKDEIVLVLGEKIQDILKEENITSIEIELINEMARFVKIFESFKNLPENIVKKILFAMSYFIDNEDEIPDIVPKYGYLDDIVVVRWIVTEINKELPEIGVA
;
A
#
# COMPACT_ATOMS: atom_id res chain seq x y z
N MET A 1 19.36 1.92 8.66
CA MET A 1 18.58 0.66 8.48
C MET A 1 18.33 -0.08 9.80
N SER A 2 18.16 0.63 10.92
CA SER A 2 17.86 0.05 12.25
C SER A 2 16.39 0.17 12.65
N ASP A 3 15.68 1.16 12.10
CA ASP A 3 14.42 1.64 12.66
C ASP A 3 13.19 0.84 12.16
N LEU A 4 13.30 0.18 11.00
CA LEU A 4 12.28 -0.74 10.48
C LEU A 4 12.02 -1.96 11.38
N LYS A 5 12.91 -2.28 12.32
CA LYS A 5 12.70 -3.38 13.27
C LYS A 5 11.74 -3.02 14.42
N ILE A 6 11.36 -1.75 14.55
CA ILE A 6 10.58 -1.27 15.70
C ILE A 6 9.08 -1.30 15.39
N PHE A 7 8.67 -1.03 14.16
CA PHE A 7 7.26 -1.01 13.76
C PHE A 7 6.82 -2.35 13.16
N HIS A 8 5.78 -2.96 13.73
CA HIS A 8 5.24 -4.25 13.28
C HIS A 8 3.73 -4.34 13.50
N LEU A 9 3.02 -4.98 12.57
CA LEU A 9 1.59 -5.24 12.74
C LEU A 9 1.35 -6.37 13.74
N GLY A 10 0.73 -6.03 14.85
CA GLY A 10 0.19 -6.96 15.82
C GLY A 10 -1.06 -7.66 15.30
N LYS A 11 -1.54 -8.64 16.08
CA LYS A 11 -2.78 -9.38 15.75
C LYS A 11 -4.00 -8.47 15.71
N ARG A 12 -4.06 -7.46 16.58
CA ARG A 12 -5.18 -6.52 16.65
C ARG A 12 -5.24 -5.64 15.40
N ASP A 13 -4.10 -5.15 14.95
CA ASP A 13 -3.99 -4.28 13.78
C ASP A 13 -4.44 -5.03 12.53
N LYS A 14 -3.93 -6.26 12.34
CA LYS A 14 -4.35 -7.14 11.24
C LYS A 14 -5.84 -7.42 11.25
N LEU A 15 -6.43 -7.73 12.41
CA LEU A 15 -7.87 -7.96 12.53
C LEU A 15 -8.69 -6.70 12.21
N ARG A 16 -8.22 -5.52 12.61
CA ARG A 16 -8.85 -4.25 12.26
C ARG A 16 -8.75 -3.99 10.75
N TYR A 17 -7.57 -4.18 10.16
CA TYR A 17 -7.35 -3.96 8.73
C TYR A 17 -8.14 -4.93 7.86
N LEU A 18 -8.27 -6.21 8.25
CA LEU A 18 -9.16 -7.14 7.56
C LEU A 18 -10.61 -6.64 7.51
N LYS A 19 -11.13 -6.08 8.61
CA LYS A 19 -12.47 -5.46 8.63
C LYS A 19 -12.58 -4.19 7.78
N LEU A 20 -11.50 -3.45 7.61
CA LEU A 20 -11.46 -2.28 6.72
C LEU A 20 -11.41 -2.72 5.25
N ILE A 21 -10.60 -3.73 4.93
CA ILE A 21 -10.52 -4.34 3.60
C ILE A 21 -11.88 -4.85 3.14
N GLU A 22 -12.66 -5.49 4.02
CA GLU A 22 -14.02 -5.96 3.69
C GLU A 22 -14.96 -4.83 3.24
N LYS A 23 -14.76 -3.61 3.76
CA LYS A 23 -15.57 -2.42 3.44
C LYS A 23 -15.11 -1.69 2.18
N ILE A 24 -13.94 -2.01 1.64
CA ILE A 24 -13.46 -1.41 0.40
C ILE A 24 -14.43 -1.75 -0.73
N ASN A 25 -14.84 -0.72 -1.49
CA ASN A 25 -15.66 -0.87 -2.67
C ASN A 25 -14.77 -0.93 -3.92
N PRO A 26 -14.64 -2.07 -4.61
CA PRO A 26 -13.81 -2.19 -5.81
C PRO A 26 -14.17 -1.24 -6.95
N LYS A 27 -15.40 -0.68 -6.95
CA LYS A 27 -15.84 0.30 -7.95
C LYS A 27 -15.07 1.62 -7.87
N HIS A 28 -14.44 1.94 -6.74
CA HIS A 28 -13.65 3.16 -6.58
C HIS A 28 -12.20 3.00 -7.05
N LYS A 29 -11.85 1.87 -7.69
CA LYS A 29 -10.48 1.58 -8.16
C LYS A 29 -9.89 2.73 -8.98
N ASP A 30 -10.63 3.23 -9.96
CA ASP A 30 -10.10 4.24 -10.89
C ASP A 30 -9.86 5.59 -10.19
N GLU A 31 -10.72 5.95 -9.22
CA GLU A 31 -10.54 7.13 -8.36
C GLU A 31 -9.31 6.99 -7.46
N ILE A 32 -9.15 5.84 -6.80
CA ILE A 32 -7.99 5.55 -5.94
C ILE A 32 -6.69 5.61 -6.75
N VAL A 33 -6.66 5.01 -7.95
CA VAL A 33 -5.45 5.02 -8.81
C VAL A 33 -5.13 6.43 -9.30
N LEU A 34 -6.13 7.28 -9.55
CA LEU A 34 -5.90 8.67 -9.92
C LEU A 34 -5.23 9.45 -8.77
N VAL A 35 -5.82 9.41 -7.58
CA VAL A 35 -5.30 10.12 -6.39
C VAL A 35 -3.92 9.57 -5.99
N LEU A 36 -3.70 8.26 -6.14
CA LEU A 36 -2.38 7.65 -5.98
C LEU A 36 -1.34 8.29 -6.88
N GLY A 37 -1.69 8.52 -8.15
CA GLY A 37 -0.82 9.18 -9.12
C GLY A 37 -0.44 10.59 -8.67
N GLU A 38 -1.41 11.35 -8.17
CA GLU A 38 -1.19 12.70 -7.64
C GLU A 38 -0.22 12.69 -6.44
N LYS A 39 -0.46 11.82 -5.45
CA LYS A 39 0.43 11.69 -4.29
C LYS A 39 1.86 11.31 -4.68
N ILE A 40 2.02 10.34 -5.59
CA ILE A 40 3.35 9.95 -6.08
C ILE A 40 4.05 11.12 -6.80
N GLN A 41 3.33 11.89 -7.61
CA GLN A 41 3.90 13.07 -8.27
C GLN A 41 4.36 14.12 -7.25
N ASP A 42 3.64 14.28 -6.14
CA ASP A 42 4.04 15.22 -5.08
C ASP A 42 5.29 14.77 -4.35
N ILE A 43 5.40 13.49 -3.98
CA ILE A 43 6.61 12.91 -3.39
C ILE A 43 7.81 13.03 -4.36
N LEU A 44 7.59 12.80 -5.66
CA LEU A 44 8.64 12.91 -6.67
C LEU A 44 9.17 14.34 -6.89
N LYS A 45 8.45 15.37 -6.43
CA LYS A 45 8.91 16.77 -6.47
C LYS A 45 9.82 17.13 -5.30
N GLU A 46 9.88 16.30 -4.26
CA GLU A 46 10.73 16.55 -3.10
C GLU A 46 12.21 16.43 -3.46
N GLU A 47 13.04 17.30 -2.89
CA GLU A 47 14.48 17.32 -3.17
C GLU A 47 15.20 16.06 -2.66
N ASN A 48 14.67 15.41 -1.62
CA ASN A 48 15.34 14.31 -0.92
C ASN A 48 14.37 13.15 -0.63
N ILE A 49 14.10 12.34 -1.64
CA ILE A 49 13.29 11.13 -1.50
C ILE A 49 14.09 10.06 -0.75
N THR A 50 13.47 9.50 0.28
CA THR A 50 14.01 8.41 1.10
C THR A 50 13.86 7.06 0.42
N SER A 51 14.62 6.07 0.90
CA SER A 51 14.49 4.69 0.41
C SER A 51 13.12 4.06 0.69
N ILE A 52 12.42 4.50 1.73
CA ILE A 52 11.09 3.97 2.08
C ILE A 52 10.05 4.47 1.09
N GLU A 53 10.06 5.77 0.78
CA GLU A 53 9.18 6.36 -0.24
C GLU A 53 9.43 5.73 -1.61
N ILE A 54 10.70 5.50 -1.99
CA ILE A 54 11.03 4.79 -3.23
C ILE A 54 10.44 3.37 -3.24
N GLU A 55 10.56 2.64 -2.13
CA GLU A 55 9.99 1.29 -2.01
C GLU A 55 8.47 1.30 -2.14
N LEU A 56 7.79 2.25 -1.48
CA LEU A 56 6.35 2.44 -1.59
C LEU A 56 5.93 2.75 -3.02
N ILE A 57 6.56 3.72 -3.68
CA ILE A 57 6.27 4.07 -5.08
C ILE A 57 6.41 2.83 -5.99
N ASN A 58 7.45 2.02 -5.78
CA ASN A 58 7.66 0.81 -6.56
C ASN A 58 6.56 -0.24 -6.33
N GLU A 59 6.12 -0.46 -5.09
CA GLU A 59 5.01 -1.39 -4.79
C GLU A 59 3.67 -0.85 -5.32
N MET A 60 3.44 0.46 -5.28
CA MET A 60 2.27 1.10 -5.88
C MET A 60 2.24 0.91 -7.40
N ALA A 61 3.38 1.11 -8.07
CA ALA A 61 3.52 0.85 -9.50
C ALA A 61 3.28 -0.63 -9.83
N ARG A 62 3.76 -1.56 -8.97
CA ARG A 62 3.50 -2.99 -9.11
C ARG A 62 2.01 -3.30 -9.00
N PHE A 63 1.30 -2.71 -8.04
CA PHE A 63 -0.14 -2.88 -7.89
C PHE A 63 -0.94 -2.37 -9.09
N VAL A 64 -0.58 -1.20 -9.64
CA VAL A 64 -1.17 -0.70 -10.90
C VAL A 64 -0.94 -1.71 -12.03
N LYS A 65 0.29 -2.19 -12.20
CA LYS A 65 0.63 -3.19 -13.21
C LYS A 65 -0.17 -4.50 -13.04
N ILE A 66 -0.46 -4.92 -11.80
CA ILE A 66 -1.31 -6.08 -11.53
C ILE A 66 -2.73 -5.84 -12.07
N PHE A 67 -3.32 -4.66 -11.82
CA PHE A 67 -4.63 -4.32 -12.37
C PHE A 67 -4.66 -4.27 -13.90
N GLU A 68 -3.57 -3.85 -14.54
CA GLU A 68 -3.46 -3.83 -16.01
C GLU A 68 -3.25 -5.22 -16.62
N SER A 69 -2.47 -6.08 -15.94
CA SER A 69 -2.05 -7.39 -16.46
C SER A 69 -3.12 -8.46 -16.27
N PHE A 70 -3.96 -8.35 -15.24
CA PHE A 70 -4.94 -9.37 -14.87
C PHE A 70 -6.37 -8.83 -15.00
N LYS A 71 -7.09 -9.26 -16.04
CA LYS A 71 -8.47 -8.81 -16.31
C LYS A 71 -9.50 -9.30 -15.26
N ASN A 72 -9.27 -10.47 -14.65
CA ASN A 72 -10.19 -11.12 -13.73
C ASN A 72 -9.50 -11.45 -12.40
N LEU A 73 -9.14 -10.43 -11.63
CA LEU A 73 -8.63 -10.63 -10.28
C LEU A 73 -9.76 -11.00 -9.30
N PRO A 74 -9.52 -11.94 -8.37
CA PRO A 74 -10.45 -12.20 -7.28
C PRO A 74 -10.75 -10.92 -6.48
N GLU A 75 -12.01 -10.72 -6.11
CA GLU A 75 -12.47 -9.49 -5.46
C GLU A 75 -11.70 -9.20 -4.16
N ASN A 76 -11.38 -10.23 -3.36
CA ASN A 76 -10.56 -10.12 -2.15
C ASN A 76 -9.17 -9.55 -2.44
N ILE A 77 -8.56 -9.90 -3.56
CA ILE A 77 -7.24 -9.39 -3.96
C ILE A 77 -7.35 -7.93 -4.38
N VAL A 78 -8.37 -7.59 -5.16
CA VAL A 78 -8.65 -6.20 -5.54
C VAL A 78 -8.83 -5.34 -4.29
N LYS A 79 -9.65 -5.78 -3.32
CA LYS A 79 -9.87 -5.05 -2.06
C LYS A 79 -8.59 -4.86 -1.25
N LYS A 80 -7.72 -5.87 -1.17
CA LYS A 80 -6.44 -5.78 -0.47
C LYS A 80 -5.50 -4.76 -1.11
N ILE A 81 -5.38 -4.78 -2.44
CA ILE A 81 -4.55 -3.82 -3.18
C ILE A 81 -5.09 -2.40 -2.97
N LEU A 82 -6.40 -2.21 -3.15
CA LEU A 82 -7.04 -0.92 -2.97
C LEU A 82 -6.92 -0.41 -1.54
N PHE A 83 -6.96 -1.30 -0.54
CA PHE A 83 -6.70 -0.93 0.85
C PHE A 83 -5.27 -0.41 1.04
N ALA A 84 -4.25 -1.11 0.53
CA ALA A 84 -2.87 -0.64 0.61
C ALA A 84 -2.67 0.71 -0.09
N MET A 85 -3.26 0.90 -1.27
CA MET A 85 -3.23 2.19 -1.97
C MET A 85 -3.93 3.29 -1.17
N SER A 86 -5.12 3.01 -0.62
CA SER A 86 -5.90 3.99 0.13
C SER A 86 -5.21 4.38 1.43
N TYR A 87 -4.55 3.42 2.09
CA TYR A 87 -3.76 3.67 3.29
C TYR A 87 -2.60 4.62 2.94
N PHE A 88 -1.83 4.27 1.91
CA PHE A 88 -0.74 5.13 1.43
C PHE A 88 -1.19 6.49 0.90
N ILE A 89 -2.42 6.65 0.44
CA ILE A 89 -2.94 7.95 -0.01
C ILE A 89 -3.29 8.87 1.18
N ASP A 90 -3.63 8.30 2.33
CA ASP A 90 -4.08 9.06 3.50
C ASP A 90 -2.89 9.71 4.22
N ASN A 91 -2.79 11.04 4.16
CA ASN A 91 -1.68 11.76 4.81
C ASN A 91 -1.81 11.83 6.35
N GLU A 92 -2.98 11.49 6.89
CA GLU A 92 -3.31 11.50 8.32
C GLU A 92 -3.56 10.07 8.84
N ASP A 93 -2.83 9.10 8.30
CA ASP A 93 -2.87 7.69 8.69
C ASP A 93 -2.35 7.45 10.13
N GLU A 94 -1.85 6.25 10.46
CA GLU A 94 -1.37 6.02 11.83
C GLU A 94 -0.12 6.84 12.18
N ILE A 95 0.74 7.15 11.19
CA ILE A 95 1.88 8.03 11.35
C ILE A 95 1.84 9.09 10.24
N PRO A 96 1.27 10.28 10.53
CA PRO A 96 1.09 11.30 9.51
C PRO A 96 2.37 11.61 8.71
N ASP A 97 2.24 11.79 7.39
CA ASP A 97 3.37 11.99 6.47
C ASP A 97 4.26 13.17 6.86
N ILE A 98 3.68 14.18 7.52
CA ILE A 98 4.40 15.37 8.00
C ILE A 98 5.48 15.03 9.04
N VAL A 99 5.41 13.83 9.66
CA VAL A 99 6.39 13.38 10.65
C VAL A 99 7.71 13.05 9.94
N PRO A 100 8.78 13.86 10.14
CA PRO A 100 10.01 13.70 9.37
C PRO A 100 10.66 12.33 9.58
N LYS A 101 11.06 11.68 8.47
CA LYS A 101 11.70 10.35 8.42
C LYS A 101 10.83 9.15 8.81
N TYR A 102 9.67 9.39 9.41
CA TYR A 102 8.87 8.33 10.02
C TYR A 102 7.46 8.19 9.44
N GLY A 103 6.93 9.22 8.77
CA GLY A 103 5.59 9.23 8.19
C GLY A 103 5.26 7.93 7.46
N TYR A 104 6.09 7.57 6.48
CA TYR A 104 5.86 6.38 5.66
C TYR A 104 6.24 5.01 6.28
N LEU A 105 6.52 4.92 7.59
CA LEU A 105 6.98 3.66 8.20
C LEU A 105 5.87 2.62 8.36
N ASP A 106 4.68 3.05 8.75
CA ASP A 106 3.53 2.18 8.91
C ASP A 106 2.97 1.78 7.54
N ASP A 107 2.93 2.70 6.57
CA ASP A 107 2.63 2.41 5.18
C ASP A 107 3.39 1.20 4.65
N ILE A 108 4.72 1.24 4.71
CA ILE A 108 5.54 0.17 4.11
C ILE A 108 5.31 -1.15 4.83
N VAL A 109 5.01 -1.11 6.13
CA VAL A 109 4.68 -2.30 6.92
C VAL A 109 3.31 -2.86 6.53
N VAL A 110 2.31 -2.01 6.27
CA VAL A 110 1.00 -2.40 5.74
C VAL A 110 1.11 -2.98 4.34
N VAL A 111 1.83 -2.30 3.43
CA VAL A 111 2.03 -2.74 2.05
C VAL A 111 2.73 -4.10 2.01
N ARG A 112 3.83 -4.28 2.74
CA ARG A 112 4.53 -5.57 2.82
C ARG A 112 3.65 -6.69 3.37
N TRP A 113 2.79 -6.39 4.34
CA TRP A 113 1.81 -7.37 4.83
C TRP A 113 0.79 -7.73 3.75
N ILE A 114 0.26 -6.76 3.02
CA ILE A 114 -0.67 -6.99 1.90
C ILE A 114 -0.03 -7.83 0.80
N VAL A 115 1.20 -7.51 0.39
CA VAL A 115 1.96 -8.32 -0.58
C VAL A 115 2.09 -9.77 -0.09
N THR A 116 2.41 -9.96 1.18
CA THR A 116 2.50 -11.30 1.78
C THR A 116 1.17 -12.05 1.74
N GLU A 117 0.05 -11.37 2.00
CA GLU A 117 -1.29 -11.99 1.95
C GLU A 117 -1.72 -12.30 0.51
N ILE A 118 -1.37 -11.46 -0.46
CA ILE A 118 -1.63 -11.71 -1.89
C ILE A 118 -0.83 -12.92 -2.36
N ASN A 119 0.47 -12.99 -2.03
CA ASN A 119 1.34 -14.09 -2.46
C ASN A 119 0.90 -15.46 -1.93
N LYS A 120 0.25 -15.51 -0.76
CA LYS A 120 -0.34 -16.75 -0.22
C LYS A 120 -1.55 -17.23 -1.02
N GLU A 121 -2.33 -16.29 -1.55
CA GLU A 121 -3.59 -16.58 -2.25
C GLU A 121 -3.39 -16.71 -3.77
N LEU A 122 -2.42 -15.99 -4.34
CA LEU A 122 -2.06 -15.97 -5.76
C LEU A 122 -0.54 -15.89 -5.93
N PRO A 123 0.18 -17.01 -5.74
CA PRO A 123 1.64 -17.04 -5.87
C PRO A 123 2.12 -16.66 -7.28
N GLU A 124 1.32 -16.87 -8.32
CA GLU A 124 1.62 -16.50 -9.71
C GLU A 124 1.77 -14.97 -9.91
N ILE A 125 1.16 -14.16 -9.04
CA ILE A 125 1.28 -12.69 -9.03
C ILE A 125 2.48 -12.24 -8.19
N GLY A 126 2.94 -13.10 -7.29
CA GLY A 126 4.01 -12.85 -6.33
C GLY A 126 5.43 -12.98 -6.88
N VAL A 127 5.61 -13.63 -8.02
CA VAL A 127 6.93 -13.89 -8.62
C VAL A 127 7.24 -12.86 -9.70
N ALA A 128 7.90 -11.78 -9.29
CA ALA A 128 8.89 -11.03 -10.06
C ALA A 128 9.81 -10.31 -9.08
#